data_AF-A0A7U9XA86-F1
#
_entry.id   AF-A0A7U9XA86-F1
#
_cell.length_a   1.000
_cell.length_b   1.000
_cell.length_c   1.000
_cell.angle_alpha   90.00
_cell.angle_beta   90.00
_cell.angle_gamma   90.00
#
_symmetry.space_group_name_H-M   'P 1'
#
loop_
_entity.id
_entity.type
_entity.pdbx_description
1 polymer ?
#
loop_
_entity_poly.entity_id
_entity_poly.type
_entity_poly.pdbx_seq_one_letter_code
_entity_poly.pdbx_strand_id
1 'polypeptide(L)' 'MKAVWEEIKYFFTRDWTMTEKVLVILCCVLIGVVKGFLLAPAKRGTRCFSNNRNTCCRKGEDYWLDEEE' A
#
# COMPACT_ATOMS: atom_id res chain seq x y z
N MET A 1 -20.66 -8.10 14.69
CA MET A 1 -20.28 -8.89 13.49
C MET A 1 -21.47 -9.25 12.62
N LYS A 2 -22.58 -9.80 13.15
CA LYS A 2 -23.78 -10.15 12.35
C LYS A 2 -24.35 -8.97 11.54
N ALA A 3 -24.50 -7.79 12.16
CA ALA A 3 -25.00 -6.60 11.47
C ALA A 3 -24.13 -6.19 10.27
N VAL A 4 -22.80 -6.14 10.45
CA VAL A 4 -21.85 -5.80 9.38
C VAL A 4 -21.94 -6.80 8.21
N TRP A 5 -22.19 -8.07 8.50
CA TRP A 5 -22.31 -9.10 7.47
C TRP A 5 -23.61 -8.98 6.66
N GLU A 6 -24.71 -8.58 7.29
CA GLU A 6 -25.97 -8.28 6.60
C GLU A 6 -25.83 -7.03 5.70
N GLU A 7 -25.13 -5.99 6.17
CA GLU A 7 -24.83 -4.81 5.35
C GLU A 7 -23.95 -5.15 4.13
N ILE A 8 -22.95 -6.03 4.30
CA ILE A 8 -22.10 -6.50 3.20
C ILE A 8 -22.93 -7.29 2.18
N LYS A 9 -23.81 -8.18 2.65
CA LYS A 9 -24.71 -8.91 1.76
C LYS A 9 -25.60 -7.95 0.97
N TYR A 10 -26.23 -7.01 1.66
CA TYR A 10 -27.10 -6.02 1.03
C TYR A 10 -26.35 -5.23 -0.04
N PHE A 11 -25.11 -4.82 0.27
CA PHE A 11 -24.23 -4.13 -0.66
C PHE A 11 -23.97 -4.96 -1.93
N PHE A 12 -23.72 -6.27 -1.83
CA PHE A 12 -23.51 -7.13 -3.01
C PHE A 12 -24.80 -7.44 -3.77
N THR A 13 -25.96 -7.47 -3.10
CA THR A 13 -27.25 -7.82 -3.73
C THR A 13 -27.99 -6.65 -4.33
N ARG A 14 -27.65 -5.39 -3.99
CA ARG A 14 -28.32 -4.23 -4.60
C ARG A 14 -27.97 -4.09 -6.07
N ASP A 15 -28.86 -3.48 -6.85
CA ASP A 15 -28.55 -3.10 -8.23
C ASP A 15 -27.52 -1.97 -8.27
N TRP A 16 -26.44 -2.21 -9.01
CA TRP A 16 -25.33 -1.27 -9.16
C TRP A 16 -25.42 -0.55 -10.49
N THR A 17 -25.32 0.78 -10.47
CA THR A 17 -25.12 1.55 -11.70
C THR A 17 -23.74 1.26 -12.30
N MET A 18 -23.58 1.47 -13.61
CA MET A 18 -22.30 1.22 -14.28
C MET A 18 -21.15 2.01 -13.66
N THR A 19 -21.40 3.27 -13.27
CA THR A 19 -20.41 4.13 -12.61
C THR A 19 -19.97 3.58 -11.26
N GLU A 20 -20.91 3.11 -10.44
CA GLU A 20 -20.57 2.56 -9.12
C GLU A 20 -19.77 1.25 -9.25
N LYS A 21 -20.06 0.41 -10.26
CA LYS A 21 -19.25 -0.80 -10.53
C LYS A 21 -17.81 -0.44 -10.83
N VAL A 22 -17.58 0.56 -11.69
CA VAL A 22 -16.24 1.05 -12.04
C VAL A 22 -15.53 1.59 -10.80
N LEU A 23 -16.24 2.33 -9.94
CA LEU A 23 -15.69 2.87 -8.70
C LEU A 23 -15.23 1.76 -7.75
N VAL A 24 -16.03 0.70 -7.57
CA VAL A 24 -15.69 -0.43 -6.70
C VAL A 24 -14.46 -1.16 -7.23
N ILE A 25 -14.40 -1.43 -8.53
CA ILE A 25 -13.22 -2.07 -9.16
C ILE A 25 -11.98 -1.22 -8.96
N LEU A 26 -12.08 0.10 -9.17
CA LEU A 26 -10.97 1.03 -8.95
C LEU A 26 -10.49 1.01 -7.49
N CYS A 27 -11.41 1.01 -6.52
CA CYS A 27 -11.07 0.88 -5.10
C CYS A 27 -10.31 -0.42 -4.81
N CYS A 28 -10.76 -1.55 -5.37
CA CYS A 28 -10.07 -2.84 -5.22
C CYS A 28 -8.64 -2.80 -5.79
N VAL A 29 -8.46 -2.20 -6.98
CA VAL A 29 -7.14 -2.03 -7.61
C VAL A 29 -6.23 -1.17 -6.72
N LEU A 30 -6.73 -0.03 -6.22
CA LEU A 30 -5.97 0.86 -5.34
C LEU A 30 -5.54 0.16 -4.04
N ILE A 31 -6.43 -0.61 -3.42
CA ILE A 31 -6.10 -1.41 -2.23
C ILE A 31 -5.01 -2.43 -2.56
N GLY A 32 -5.10 -3.09 -3.73
CA GLY A 32 -4.08 -4.02 -4.22
C GLY A 32 -2.72 -3.35 -4.41
N VAL A 33 -2.69 -2.12 -4.97
CA VAL A 33 -1.46 -1.33 -5.11
C VAL A 33 -0.88 -0.97 -3.75
N VAL A 34 -1.68 -0.50 -2.80
CA VAL A 34 -1.22 -0.15 -1.45
C VAL A 34 -0.67 -1.39 -0.72
N LYS A 35 -1.40 -2.51 -0.78
CA LYS A 35 -0.94 -3.78 -0.17
C LYS A 35 0.33 -4.30 -0.83
N GLY A 36 0.39 -4.29 -2.16
CA GLY A 36 1.57 -4.69 -2.92
C GLY A 36 2.77 -3.80 -2.59
N PHE A 37 2.54 -2.50 -2.43
CA PHE A 37 3.57 -1.56 -2.01
C PHE A 37 4.07 -1.81 -0.58
N LEU A 38 3.18 -2.11 0.36
CA LEU A 38 3.54 -2.44 1.75
C LEU A 38 4.27 -3.79 1.87
N LEU A 39 3.91 -4.77 1.04
CA LEU A 39 4.51 -6.11 1.05
C LEU A 39 5.78 -6.21 0.19
N ALA A 40 6.02 -5.24 -0.71
CA ALA A 40 7.24 -5.20 -1.49
C ALA A 40 8.45 -5.03 -0.55
N PRO A 41 9.51 -5.85 -0.70
CA PRO A 41 10.72 -5.71 0.09
C PRO A 41 11.43 -4.41 -0.29
N ALA A 42 11.11 -3.34 0.44
CA ALA A 42 11.73 -2.05 0.30
C ALA A 42 13.18 -2.13 0.82
N LYS A 43 14.11 -2.53 -0.06
CA LYS A 43 15.55 -2.64 0.25
C LYS A 43 16.16 -1.34 0.81
N ARG A 44 15.47 -0.20 0.66
CA ARG A 44 15.68 1.04 1.42
C ARG A 44 14.28 1.61 1.67
N GLY A 45 13.93 1.90 2.93
CA GLY A 45 12.59 2.30 3.35
C GLY A 45 11.92 3.26 2.37
N THR A 46 10.77 2.84 1.83
CA THR A 46 10.11 3.56 0.74
C THR A 46 9.60 4.90 1.23
N ARG A 47 10.30 5.96 0.88
CA ARG A 47 9.98 7.33 1.29
C ARG A 47 8.84 7.86 0.39
N CYS A 48 7.61 7.43 0.67
CA CYS A 48 6.43 8.04 0.07
C CYS A 48 6.29 9.48 0.59
N PHE A 49 6.12 10.44 -0.31
CA PHE A 49 5.70 11.81 -0.01
C PHE A 49 6.72 12.77 0.64
N SER A 50 8.02 12.67 0.32
CA SER A 50 8.97 13.76 0.62
C SER A 50 9.84 14.09 -0.57
N ASN A 51 9.58 15.25 -1.19
CA ASN A 51 10.55 15.92 -2.06
C ASN A 51 11.43 16.91 -1.26
N ASN A 52 11.36 16.85 0.08
CA ASN A 52 12.22 17.66 0.92
C ASN A 52 13.52 16.88 1.16
N ARG A 53 14.51 17.10 0.30
CA ARG A 53 15.90 16.70 0.55
C ARG A 53 16.46 17.61 1.65
N ASN A 54 16.05 17.40 2.89
CA ASN A 54 16.90 17.81 4.01
C ASN A 54 17.81 16.63 4.34
N THR A 55 18.98 16.61 3.70
CA THR A 55 20.10 15.72 4.01
C THR A 55 20.74 16.17 5.33
N CYS A 56 20.00 16.10 6.43
CA CYS A 56 20.53 16.33 7.77
C CYS A 56 20.63 14.99 8.51
N CYS A 57 21.37 14.05 7.93
CA CYS A 57 22.03 12.92 8.61
C CYS A 57 23.09 12.34 7.65
N ARG A 58 24.11 13.15 7.33
CA ARG A 58 25.44 12.61 7.05
C ARG A 58 26.00 12.15 8.38
N LYS A 59 25.91 10.86 8.69
CA LYS A 59 26.67 10.16 9.74
C LYS A 59 26.40 8.68 9.51
N GLY A 60 27.23 8.05 8.71
CA GLY A 60 28.30 7.15 9.19
C GLY A 60 27.97 5.82 8.51
N GLU A 61 28.89 5.17 7.80
CA GLU A 61 29.73 4.15 8.44
C GLU A 61 28.78 3.21 9.20
N ASP A 62 28.37 2.07 8.62
CA ASP A 62 29.19 0.86 8.59
C ASP A 62 28.65 -0.18 7.59
N TYR A 63 29.41 -1.26 7.39
CA TYR A 63 29.22 -2.42 6.51
C TYR A 63 29.86 -2.31 5.12
N TRP A 64 31.18 -2.12 5.11
CA TRP A 64 32.03 -2.91 4.21
C TRP A 64 31.75 -4.38 4.53
N LEU A 65 31.22 -5.13 3.56
CA LEU A 65 31.19 -6.58 3.66
C LEU A 65 32.64 -7.05 3.51
N ASP A 66 33.26 -7.39 4.63
CA ASP A 66 34.37 -8.33 4.64
C ASP A 66 33.83 -9.65 4.09
N GLU A 67 34.09 -9.92 2.81
CA GLU A 67 34.24 -11.29 2.33
C GLU A 67 35.75 -11.59 2.34
N GLU A 68 36.22 -12.08 3.49
CA GLU A 68 37.41 -12.94 3.58
C GLU A 68 37.15 -14.22 2.78
N GLU A 69 37.83 -14.40 1.64
CA GLU A 69 38.74 -15.52 1.29
C GLU A 69 39.09 -15.48 -0.21
#